data_AF-A0A2H9L137-F1
#
_entry.id   AF-A0A2H9L137-F1
#
_cell.length_a   1.000
_cell.length_b   1.000
_cell.length_c   1.000
_cell.angle_alpha   90.00
_cell.angle_beta   90.00
_cell.angle_gamma   90.00
#
_symmetry.space_group_name_H-M   'P 1'
#
loop_
_entity.id
_entity.type
_entity.pdbx_description
1 polymer ?
#
loop_
_entity_poly.entity_id
_entity_poly.type
_entity_poly.pdbx_seq_one_letter_code
_entity_poly.pdbx_strand_id
1 'polypeptide(L)'
;MADVVLDRESFKALSSETRVAILKKLMERRMTASELAKDLKITAQAASEHLRKMEKAGMVFPAKRSKWVYFELSEKGRAVLEPGTTKLFVLLAISLVAVGWSAMRLFAQKAVSPENVPAPIISGAEEAGRALTATAGEKAADYAMTQPPAAGFEAFVLVLGAIGVGFALSSLMRGKL
;
A
#
# COMPACT_ATOMS: atom_id res chain seq x y z
N MET A 1 -14.29 15.17 -2.38
CA MET A 1 -13.71 13.81 -2.39
C MET A 1 -14.88 12.86 -2.17
N ALA A 2 -15.23 12.03 -3.16
CA ALA A 2 -16.32 11.08 -2.99
C ALA A 2 -15.86 10.00 -2.01
N ASP A 3 -16.45 9.99 -0.81
CA ASP A 3 -16.31 8.87 0.11
C ASP A 3 -17.15 7.73 -0.46
N VAL A 4 -16.48 6.80 -1.15
CA VAL A 4 -17.14 5.60 -1.64
C VAL A 4 -17.22 4.65 -0.45
N VAL A 5 -18.34 4.73 0.27
CA VAL A 5 -18.69 3.67 1.22
C VAL A 5 -18.99 2.41 0.38
N LEU A 6 -18.01 1.52 0.26
CA LEU A 6 -18.22 0.20 -0.33
C LEU A 6 -19.01 -0.64 0.67
N ASP A 7 -20.33 -0.64 0.51
CA ASP A 7 -21.24 -1.51 1.23
C ASP A 7 -21.19 -2.96 0.68
N ARG A 8 -21.81 -3.88 1.43
CA ARG A 8 -21.85 -5.31 1.09
C ARG A 8 -22.47 -5.59 -0.28
N GLU A 9 -23.47 -4.82 -0.70
CA GLU A 9 -24.11 -4.99 -2.00
C GLU A 9 -23.19 -4.55 -3.13
N SER A 10 -22.38 -3.51 -2.88
CA SER A 10 -21.35 -3.08 -3.81
C SER A 10 -20.29 -4.17 -4.03
N PHE A 11 -19.74 -4.74 -2.96
CA PHE A 11 -18.80 -5.87 -3.11
C PHE A 11 -19.43 -7.06 -3.85
N LYS A 12 -20.68 -7.39 -3.52
CA LYS A 12 -21.40 -8.47 -4.21
C LYS A 12 -21.61 -8.17 -5.70
N ALA A 13 -21.88 -6.92 -6.06
CA ALA A 13 -21.99 -6.50 -7.44
C ALA A 13 -20.64 -6.61 -8.19
N LEU A 14 -19.51 -6.31 -7.55
CA LEU A 14 -18.17 -6.42 -8.15
C LEU A 14 -17.63 -7.84 -8.22
N SER A 15 -18.10 -8.75 -7.38
CA SER A 15 -17.65 -10.14 -7.32
C SER A 15 -17.92 -10.95 -8.61
N SER A 16 -18.59 -10.39 -9.60
CA SER A 16 -18.86 -11.05 -10.89
C SER A 16 -18.10 -10.36 -12.00
N GLU A 17 -17.30 -11.15 -12.71
CA GLU A 17 -16.53 -10.70 -13.87
C GLU A 17 -17.41 -10.04 -14.93
N THR A 18 -18.58 -10.62 -15.23
CA THR A 18 -19.53 -10.06 -16.20
C THR A 18 -20.03 -8.68 -15.77
N ARG A 19 -20.31 -8.46 -14.49
CA ARG A 19 -20.75 -7.16 -13.98
C ARG A 19 -19.64 -6.12 -14.06
N VAL A 20 -18.42 -6.49 -13.70
CA VAL A 20 -17.25 -5.63 -13.89
C VAL A 20 -17.02 -5.28 -15.36
N ALA A 21 -17.20 -6.25 -16.27
CA ALA A 21 -17.09 -6.01 -17.71
C ALA A 21 -18.18 -5.05 -18.23
N ILE A 22 -19.42 -5.18 -17.74
CA ILE A 22 -20.50 -4.22 -18.04
C ILE A 22 -20.11 -2.81 -17.57
N LEU A 23 -19.64 -2.68 -16.33
CA LEU A 23 -19.24 -1.38 -15.78
C LEU A 23 -18.12 -0.74 -16.62
N LYS A 24 -17.11 -1.51 -17.04
CA LYS A 24 -16.04 -1.06 -17.94
C LYS A 24 -16.59 -0.58 -19.29
N LYS A 25 -17.54 -1.30 -19.89
CA LYS A 25 -18.19 -0.88 -21.14
C LYS A 25 -18.99 0.41 -20.97
N LEU A 26 -19.67 0.57 -19.84
CA LEU A 26 -20.42 1.79 -19.50
C LEU A 26 -19.53 2.99 -19.19
N MET A 27 -18.24 2.78 -18.83
CA MET A 27 -17.26 3.86 -18.73
C MET A 27 -16.93 4.47 -20.09
N GLU A 28 -16.89 3.65 -21.16
CA GLU A 28 -16.58 4.12 -22.52
C GLU A 28 -17.72 4.98 -23.07
N ARG A 29 -18.96 4.51 -22.93
CA ARG A 29 -20.18 5.22 -23.33
C ARG A 29 -21.41 4.60 -22.67
N ARG A 30 -22.52 5.33 -22.67
CA ARG A 30 -23.84 4.76 -22.36
C ARG A 30 -24.24 3.68 -23.38
N MET A 31 -24.86 2.61 -22.90
CA MET A 31 -25.26 1.47 -23.72
C MET A 31 -26.61 0.91 -23.24
N THR A 32 -27.37 0.33 -24.16
CA THR A 32 -28.57 -0.45 -23.84
C THR A 32 -28.21 -1.88 -23.40
N ALA A 33 -29.15 -2.58 -22.76
CA ALA A 33 -28.95 -3.99 -22.37
C ALA A 33 -28.65 -4.90 -23.59
N SER A 34 -29.25 -4.60 -24.74
CA SER A 34 -29.04 -5.35 -25.98
C SER A 34 -27.65 -5.11 -26.59
N GLU A 35 -27.13 -3.88 -26.51
CA GLU A 35 -25.76 -3.58 -26.92
C GLU A 35 -24.74 -4.27 -26.02
N LEU A 36 -24.93 -4.19 -24.69
CA LEU A 36 -24.06 -4.88 -23.72
C LEU A 36 -24.06 -6.40 -23.92
N ALA A 37 -25.22 -6.98 -24.22
CA ALA A 37 -25.34 -8.40 -24.53
C ALA A 37 -24.51 -8.80 -25.77
N LYS A 38 -24.53 -7.98 -26.82
CA LYS A 38 -23.72 -8.22 -28.04
C LYS A 38 -22.23 -8.10 -27.74
N ASP A 39 -21.82 -7.03 -27.06
CA ASP A 39 -20.40 -6.75 -26.78
C ASP A 39 -19.78 -7.80 -25.86
N LEU A 40 -20.53 -8.27 -24.87
CA LEU A 40 -20.07 -9.25 -23.88
C LEU A 40 -20.40 -10.70 -24.25
N LYS A 41 -21.04 -10.93 -25.41
CA LYS A 41 -21.46 -12.25 -25.89
C LYS A 41 -22.34 -13.03 -24.89
N ILE A 42 -23.25 -12.32 -24.22
CA ILE A 42 -24.24 -12.88 -23.29
C ILE A 42 -25.66 -12.68 -23.82
N THR A 43 -26.66 -13.32 -23.20
CA THR A 43 -28.05 -13.09 -23.58
C THR A 43 -28.56 -11.73 -23.10
N ALA A 44 -29.50 -11.13 -23.83
CA ALA A 44 -30.13 -9.86 -23.42
C ALA A 44 -30.85 -9.97 -22.06
N GLN A 45 -31.39 -11.15 -21.74
CA GLN A 45 -32.00 -11.44 -20.45
C GLN A 45 -30.96 -11.44 -19.31
N ALA A 46 -29.79 -12.09 -19.52
CA ALA A 46 -28.70 -12.06 -18.54
C ALA A 46 -28.15 -10.64 -18.33
N ALA A 47 -27.94 -9.88 -19.41
CA ALA A 47 -27.51 -8.49 -19.33
C ALA A 47 -28.50 -7.64 -18.50
N SER A 48 -29.81 -7.78 -18.78
CA SER A 48 -30.86 -7.08 -18.04
C SER A 48 -30.90 -7.46 -16.56
N GLU A 49 -30.69 -8.75 -16.24
CA GLU A 49 -30.63 -9.21 -14.86
C GLU A 49 -29.42 -8.63 -14.11
N HIS A 50 -28.25 -8.61 -14.76
CA HIS A 50 -27.04 -8.00 -14.20
C HIS A 50 -27.23 -6.51 -13.94
N LEU A 51 -27.79 -5.78 -14.90
CA LEU A 51 -28.08 -4.35 -14.77
C LEU A 51 -29.04 -4.07 -13.61
N ARG A 52 -30.10 -4.87 -13.44
CA ARG A 52 -31.03 -4.74 -12.31
C ARG A 52 -30.33 -4.92 -10.96
N LYS A 53 -29.39 -5.86 -10.85
CA LYS A 53 -28.60 -6.07 -9.62
C LYS A 53 -27.65 -4.90 -9.34
N MET A 54 -27.01 -4.36 -10.38
CA MET A 54 -26.10 -3.22 -10.26
C MET A 54 -26.83 -1.90 -9.97
N GLU A 55 -28.03 -1.74 -10.51
CA GLU A 55 -28.92 -0.60 -10.22
C GLU A 55 -29.32 -0.60 -8.74
N LYS A 56 -29.71 -1.76 -8.19
CA LYS A 56 -29.98 -1.91 -6.76
C LYS A 56 -28.78 -1.53 -5.88
N ALA A 57 -27.56 -1.89 -6.31
CA ALA A 57 -26.32 -1.51 -5.62
C ALA A 57 -25.91 -0.03 -5.82
N GLY A 58 -26.65 0.72 -6.65
CA GLY A 58 -26.39 2.13 -6.96
C GLY A 58 -25.18 2.35 -7.87
N MET A 59 -24.75 1.34 -8.65
CA MET A 59 -23.58 1.44 -9.55
C MET A 59 -23.92 1.96 -10.95
N VAL A 60 -25.16 1.76 -11.38
CA VAL A 60 -25.66 2.18 -12.70
C VAL A 60 -27.04 2.78 -12.52
N PHE A 61 -27.45 3.63 -13.45
CA PHE A 61 -28.80 4.17 -13.48
C PHE A 61 -29.39 4.11 -14.90
N PRO A 62 -30.70 3.87 -15.04
CA PRO A 62 -31.37 3.89 -16.33
C PRO A 62 -31.69 5.31 -16.77
N ALA A 63 -31.30 5.65 -18.00
CA ALA A 63 -31.67 6.85 -18.72
C ALA A 63 -32.61 6.49 -19.88
N LYS A 64 -33.91 6.70 -19.68
CA LYS A 64 -34.91 6.45 -20.73
C LYS A 64 -34.82 7.54 -21.80
N ARG A 65 -34.51 7.15 -23.04
CA ARG A 65 -34.58 8.05 -24.20
C ARG A 65 -35.53 7.47 -25.25
N SER A 66 -36.73 8.03 -25.31
CA SER A 66 -37.79 7.62 -26.24
C SER A 66 -38.11 6.11 -26.08
N LYS A 67 -37.93 5.31 -27.14
CA LYS A 67 -38.21 3.86 -27.19
C LYS A 67 -37.17 3.01 -26.45
N TRP A 68 -35.98 3.53 -26.20
CA TRP A 68 -34.85 2.75 -25.68
C TRP A 68 -34.44 3.18 -24.27
N VAL A 69 -34.04 2.20 -23.44
CA VAL A 69 -33.48 2.43 -22.10
C VAL A 69 -31.98 2.26 -22.19
N TYR A 70 -31.25 3.36 -22.02
CA TYR A 70 -29.80 3.36 -21.91
C TYR A 70 -29.42 3.25 -20.44
N PHE A 71 -28.31 2.59 -20.16
CA PHE A 71 -27.71 2.56 -18.84
C PHE A 71 -26.47 3.43 -18.84
N GLU A 72 -26.28 4.15 -17.75
CA GLU A 72 -25.15 5.03 -17.50
C GLU A 72 -24.51 4.65 -16.16
N LEU A 73 -23.21 4.89 -16.05
CA LEU A 73 -22.42 4.59 -14.85
C LEU A 73 -22.65 5.68 -13.80
N SER A 74 -22.91 5.29 -12.55
CA SER A 74 -23.02 6.25 -11.45
C SER A 74 -21.65 6.73 -10.98
N GLU A 75 -21.61 7.87 -10.29
CA GLU A 75 -20.39 8.36 -9.60
C GLU A 75 -19.77 7.29 -8.70
N LYS A 76 -20.60 6.52 -8.00
CA LYS A 76 -20.20 5.39 -7.17
C LYS A 76 -19.56 4.27 -8.00
N GLY A 77 -20.19 3.88 -9.12
CA GLY A 77 -19.65 2.87 -10.03
C GLY A 77 -18.31 3.28 -10.64
N ARG A 78 -18.15 4.57 -10.98
CA ARG A 78 -16.91 5.15 -11.51
C ARG A 78 -15.77 5.10 -10.50
N ALA A 79 -16.03 5.56 -9.28
CA ALA A 79 -15.02 5.64 -8.23
C ALA A 79 -14.54 4.25 -7.74
N VAL A 80 -15.33 3.20 -7.98
CA VAL A 80 -14.95 1.81 -7.69
C VAL A 80 -14.04 1.20 -8.77
N LEU A 81 -14.15 1.64 -10.03
CA LEU A 81 -13.31 1.16 -11.15
C LEU A 81 -11.99 1.92 -11.23
N GLU A 82 -12.00 3.18 -10.80
CA GLU A 82 -10.82 4.01 -10.59
C GLU A 82 -10.59 4.29 -9.09
N PRO A 83 -10.44 3.27 -8.22
CA PRO A 83 -10.04 3.53 -6.86
C PRO A 83 -8.61 4.05 -6.96
N GLY A 84 -8.37 5.33 -6.66
CA GLY A 84 -7.04 5.93 -6.72
C GLY A 84 -6.02 5.05 -6.00
N THR A 85 -5.33 4.20 -6.77
CA THR A 85 -4.59 3.02 -6.28
C THR A 85 -3.40 3.43 -5.43
N THR A 86 -2.98 4.69 -5.54
CA THR A 86 -1.90 5.30 -4.78
C THR A 86 -2.13 5.20 -3.28
N LYS A 87 -3.35 5.44 -2.77
CA LYS A 87 -3.60 5.42 -1.32
C LYS A 87 -3.45 4.01 -0.73
N LEU A 88 -3.92 2.98 -1.44
CA LEU A 88 -3.85 1.59 -0.96
C LEU A 88 -2.41 1.07 -0.97
N PHE A 89 -1.66 1.29 -2.05
CA PHE A 89 -0.25 0.86 -2.13
C PHE A 89 0.63 1.63 -1.15
N VAL A 90 0.38 2.93 -0.92
CA VAL A 90 1.11 3.72 0.08
C VAL A 90 0.85 3.21 1.50
N LEU A 91 -0.42 2.94 1.87
CA LEU A 91 -0.75 2.37 3.18
C LEU A 91 -0.16 0.96 3.37
N LEU A 92 -0.18 0.13 2.32
CA LEU A 92 0.43 -1.20 2.34
C LEU A 92 1.96 -1.12 2.53
N ALA A 93 2.63 -0.22 1.81
CA ALA A 93 4.07 -0.02 1.90
C ALA A 93 4.50 0.48 3.28
N ILE A 94 3.76 1.43 3.87
CA ILE A 94 4.05 1.92 5.23
C ILE A 94 3.93 0.79 6.26
N SER A 95 2.91 -0.07 6.13
CA SER A 95 2.74 -1.22 7.03
C SER A 95 3.88 -2.24 6.92
N LEU A 96 4.30 -2.57 5.69
CA LEU A 96 5.44 -3.46 5.44
C LEU A 96 6.75 -2.90 6.01
N VAL A 97 6.99 -1.60 5.86
CA VAL A 97 8.15 -0.92 6.44
C VAL A 97 8.10 -0.94 7.97
N ALA A 98 6.95 -0.67 8.57
CA ALA A 98 6.78 -0.68 10.04
C ALA A 98 6.95 -2.07 10.65
N VAL A 99 6.36 -3.10 10.03
CA VAL A 99 6.49 -4.50 10.48
C VAL A 99 7.92 -4.99 10.28
N GLY A 100 8.53 -4.68 9.13
CA GLY A 100 9.94 -5.00 8.85
C GLY A 100 10.88 -4.35 9.87
N TRP A 101 10.67 -3.07 10.19
CA TRP A 101 11.42 -2.34 11.21
C TRP A 101 11.30 -2.99 12.60
N SER A 102 10.07 -3.32 13.00
CA SER A 102 9.80 -3.97 14.29
C SER A 102 10.45 -5.35 14.39
N ALA A 103 10.41 -6.15 13.32
CA ALA A 103 11.02 -7.48 13.29
C ALA A 103 12.55 -7.40 13.33
N MET A 104 13.14 -6.44 12.60
CA MET A 104 14.59 -6.23 12.56
C MET A 104 15.15 -5.76 13.91
N ARG A 105 14.40 -4.90 14.63
CA ARG A 105 14.72 -4.51 16.02
C ARG A 105 14.83 -5.71 16.97
N LEU A 106 13.91 -6.68 16.85
CA LEU A 106 13.90 -7.88 17.70
C LEU A 106 15.06 -8.83 17.35
N PHE A 107 15.41 -8.94 16.06
CA PHE A 107 16.55 -9.74 15.62
C PHE A 107 17.90 -9.14 16.05
N ALA A 108 18.05 -7.82 15.99
CA ALA A 108 19.27 -7.12 16.40
C ALA A 108 19.54 -7.26 17.91
N GLN A 109 18.50 -7.30 18.75
CA GLN A 109 18.66 -7.47 20.20
C GLN A 109 19.16 -8.87 20.60
N LYS A 110 18.83 -9.89 19.82
CA LYS A 110 19.26 -11.28 20.09
C LYS A 110 20.70 -11.55 19.65
N ALA A 111 21.28 -10.69 18.81
CA ALA A 111 22.67 -10.79 18.35
C ALA A 111 23.69 -10.13 19.29
N VAL A 112 23.25 -9.40 20.32
CA VAL A 112 24.12 -8.72 21.29
C VAL A 112 23.92 -9.34 22.68
N SER A 113 24.42 -10.56 22.86
CA SER A 113 24.64 -11.17 24.18
C SER A 113 26.11 -10.95 24.60
N PRO A 114 26.40 -10.19 25.66
CA PRO A 114 27.75 -10.03 26.17
C PRO A 114 28.09 -11.21 27.10
N GLU A 115 28.41 -12.39 26.54
CA GLU A 115 28.78 -13.56 27.37
C GLU A 115 30.29 -13.67 27.69
N ASN A 116 31.19 -13.05 26.94
CA ASN A 116 32.64 -13.26 27.17
C ASN A 116 33.38 -11.97 27.53
N VAL A 117 33.25 -11.53 28.78
CA VAL A 117 34.26 -10.66 29.40
C VAL A 117 34.89 -11.44 30.56
N PRO A 118 36.00 -12.18 30.34
CA PRO A 118 36.77 -12.69 31.47
C PRO A 118 37.26 -11.49 32.30
N ALA A 119 36.95 -11.50 33.60
CA ALA A 119 37.37 -10.45 34.51
C ALA A 119 38.89 -10.32 34.49
N PRO A 120 39.45 -9.11 34.27
CA PRO A 120 40.89 -8.93 34.35
C PRO A 120 41.33 -9.10 35.81
N ILE A 121 42.17 -10.10 36.08
CA ILE A 121 42.93 -10.22 37.32
C ILE A 121 43.99 -9.11 37.27
N ILE A 122 43.74 -7.96 37.91
CA ILE A 122 44.74 -6.88 38.02
C ILE A 122 45.32 -6.92 39.43
N SER A 123 46.51 -7.50 39.56
CA SER A 123 47.34 -7.37 40.76
C SER A 123 48.09 -6.04 40.69
N GLY A 124 47.58 -5.01 41.36
CA GLY A 124 48.30 -3.74 41.60
C GLY A 124 47.58 -2.49 41.09
N ALA A 125 47.33 -1.55 41.99
CA ALA A 125 46.60 -0.30 41.71
C ALA A 125 47.38 0.72 40.85
N GLU A 126 48.68 0.50 40.60
CA GLU A 126 49.55 1.44 39.88
C GLU A 126 49.57 1.20 38.35
N GLU A 127 49.30 -0.02 37.88
CA GLU A 127 49.18 -0.33 36.44
C GLU A 127 47.79 -0.04 35.86
N ALA A 128 46.76 0.04 36.70
CA ALA A 128 45.41 0.41 36.29
C ALA A 128 45.33 1.82 35.66
N GLY A 129 46.14 2.76 36.17
CA GLY A 129 46.19 4.13 35.68
C GLY A 129 46.79 4.28 34.27
N ARG A 130 47.80 3.47 33.93
CA ARG A 130 48.44 3.49 32.59
C ARG A 130 47.68 2.64 31.57
N ALA A 131 47.04 1.55 31.99
CA ALA A 131 46.23 0.71 31.11
C ALA A 131 44.94 1.41 30.65
N LEU A 132 44.34 2.29 31.47
CA LEU A 132 43.14 3.06 31.10
C LEU A 132 43.39 4.02 29.93
N THR A 133 44.57 4.64 29.84
CA THR A 133 44.90 5.58 28.74
C THR A 133 45.24 4.86 27.43
N ALA A 134 45.79 3.64 27.49
CA ALA A 134 46.10 2.86 26.29
C ALA A 134 44.86 2.10 25.76
N THR A 135 44.04 1.53 26.65
CA THR A 135 42.85 0.75 26.26
C THR A 135 41.65 1.61 25.85
N ALA A 136 41.62 2.90 26.23
CA ALA A 136 40.60 3.84 25.77
C ALA A 136 40.75 4.20 24.28
N GLY A 137 41.99 4.24 23.76
CA GLY A 137 42.26 4.49 22.33
C GLY A 137 41.92 3.30 21.44
N GLU A 138 42.26 2.09 21.90
CA GLU A 138 42.08 0.86 21.10
C GLU A 138 40.63 0.36 21.09
N LYS A 139 39.91 0.45 22.22
CA LYS A 139 38.46 0.13 22.26
C LYS A 139 37.60 1.15 21.52
N ALA A 140 38.05 2.41 21.39
CA ALA A 140 37.33 3.41 20.57
C ALA A 140 37.48 3.11 19.06
N ALA A 141 38.63 2.59 18.63
CA ALA A 141 38.85 2.14 17.25
C ALA A 141 38.06 0.85 16.94
N ASP A 142 37.99 -0.09 17.87
CA ASP A 142 37.27 -1.35 17.68
C ASP A 142 35.73 -1.17 17.74
N TYR A 143 35.24 -0.21 18.53
CA TYR A 143 33.84 0.24 18.48
C TYR A 143 33.46 0.90 17.14
N ALA A 144 34.39 1.60 16.48
CA ALA A 144 34.16 2.17 15.15
C ALA A 144 34.11 1.11 14.05
N MET A 145 34.64 -0.10 14.29
CA MET A 145 34.72 -1.19 13.32
C MET A 145 33.69 -2.31 13.57
N THR A 146 33.11 -2.40 14.77
CA THR A 146 32.07 -3.38 15.13
C THR A 146 30.67 -2.78 15.34
N GLN A 147 30.49 -1.46 15.28
CA GLN A 147 29.17 -0.88 15.05
C GLN A 147 28.75 -1.22 13.60
N PRO A 148 27.69 -2.01 13.34
CA PRO A 148 27.02 -1.86 12.05
C PRO A 148 26.64 -0.38 11.96
N PRO A 149 26.97 0.36 10.89
CA PRO A 149 26.73 1.79 10.84
C PRO A 149 25.22 2.02 10.93
N ALA A 150 24.70 2.21 12.14
CA ALA A 150 23.35 2.68 12.37
C ALA A 150 23.16 4.01 11.61
N ALA A 151 24.24 4.80 11.48
CA ALA A 151 24.29 6.00 10.67
C ALA A 151 24.03 5.77 9.16
N GLY A 152 24.43 4.63 8.59
CA GLY A 152 24.23 4.34 7.16
C GLY A 152 22.83 3.81 6.85
N PHE A 153 22.27 3.00 7.75
CA PHE A 153 20.96 2.37 7.56
C PHE A 153 19.79 3.32 7.91
N GLU A 154 19.91 4.12 8.98
CA GLU A 154 18.95 5.20 9.31
C GLU A 154 18.90 6.23 8.16
N ALA A 155 20.05 6.58 7.58
CA ALA A 155 20.11 7.45 6.40
C ALA A 155 19.48 6.79 5.16
N PHE A 156 19.69 5.48 4.94
CA PHE A 156 19.09 4.76 3.82
C PHE A 156 17.56 4.65 3.96
N VAL A 157 17.04 4.44 5.17
CA VAL A 157 15.59 4.41 5.45
C VAL A 157 14.97 5.81 5.32
N LEU A 158 15.65 6.87 5.76
CA LEU A 158 15.19 8.24 5.53
C LEU A 158 15.23 8.63 4.04
N VAL A 159 16.24 8.19 3.30
CA VAL A 159 16.36 8.46 1.85
C VAL A 159 15.29 7.69 1.06
N LEU A 160 15.09 6.39 1.32
CA LEU A 160 14.02 5.62 0.69
C LEU A 160 12.64 6.10 1.11
N GLY A 161 12.47 6.49 2.37
CA GLY A 161 11.25 7.13 2.88
C GLY A 161 10.96 8.46 2.20
N ALA A 162 11.96 9.32 2.03
CA ALA A 162 11.84 10.60 1.33
C ALA A 162 11.56 10.43 -0.18
N ILE A 163 12.16 9.43 -0.83
CA ILE A 163 11.88 9.10 -2.23
C ILE A 163 10.44 8.57 -2.38
N GLY A 164 9.99 7.70 -1.47
CA GLY A 164 8.61 7.18 -1.45
C GLY A 164 7.58 8.28 -1.19
N VAL A 165 7.83 9.18 -0.24
CA VAL A 165 7.00 10.35 0.05
C VAL A 165 7.02 11.34 -1.13
N GLY A 166 8.18 11.58 -1.74
CA GLY A 166 8.33 12.44 -2.92
C GLY A 166 7.61 11.90 -4.15
N PHE A 167 7.64 10.58 -4.37
CA PHE A 167 6.85 9.91 -5.42
C PHE A 167 5.34 10.03 -5.15
N ALA A 168 4.92 9.84 -3.90
CA ALA A 168 3.53 10.02 -3.49
C ALA A 168 3.05 11.48 -3.66
N LEU A 169 3.87 12.47 -3.31
CA LEU A 169 3.56 13.89 -3.50
C LEU A 169 3.53 14.30 -4.98
N SER A 170 4.48 13.78 -5.77
CA SER A 170 4.56 14.03 -7.22
C SER A 170 3.39 13.40 -7.98
N SER A 171 2.88 12.26 -7.50
CA SER A 171 1.67 11.63 -8.02
C SER A 171 0.40 12.43 -7.65
N LEU A 172 0.36 13.04 -6.46
CA LEU A 172 -0.74 13.89 -6.02
C LEU A 172 -0.89 15.17 -6.87
N MET A 173 0.21 15.73 -7.37
CA MET A 173 0.18 16.95 -8.19
C MET A 173 -0.10 16.71 -9.68
N ARG A 174 0.10 15.49 -10.19
CA ARG A 174 -0.15 15.16 -11.61
C ARG A 174 -1.62 14.88 -11.95
N GLY A 175 -2.49 14.69 -10.97
CA GLY A 175 -3.94 14.48 -11.18
C GLY A 175 -4.77 15.76 -11.37
N LYS A 176 -4.13 16.91 -11.66
CA LYS A 176 -4.79 18.22 -11.82
C LYS A 176 -4.46 18.96 -13.13
N LEU A 177 -3.81 18.30 -14.09
CA LEU A 177 -3.78 18.77 -15.49
C LEU A 177 -4.73 17.94 -16.36
#